data_AF-A0A524M8D5-F1
#
_entry.id   AF-A0A524M8D5-F1
#
_cell.length_a   1.000
_cell.length_b   1.000
_cell.length_c   1.000
_cell.angle_alpha   90.00
_cell.angle_beta   90.00
_cell.angle_gamma   90.00
#
_symmetry.space_group_name_H-M   'P 1'
#
loop_
_entity.id
_entity.type
_entity.pdbx_description
1 polymer ?
#
loop_
_entity_poly.entity_id
_entity_poly.type
_entity_poly.pdbx_seq_one_letter_code
_entity_poly.pdbx_strand_id
1 'polypeptide(L)'
;LEPPALLTRLGEKGCRRVYVDGERTIQRFLRADLIMTILPLLIGEGIPLLGTLSDDSKWKHVSTKAFRSGVTQSTYPRDRSWPCSFSFVTRHSPLCSNQTRSTLNPAAPND
;
A
#
# COMPACT_ATOMS: atom_id res chain seq x y z
N LEU A 1 -4.57 -0.39 -21.02
CA LEU A 1 -3.25 -0.86 -20.55
C LEU A 1 -3.33 -1.00 -19.05
N GLU A 2 -2.94 -2.16 -18.52
CA GLU A 2 -2.78 -2.31 -17.07
C GLU A 2 -1.60 -1.44 -16.58
N PRO A 3 -1.63 -0.98 -15.32
CA PRO A 3 -0.61 -0.08 -14.76
C PRO A 3 0.84 -0.49 -15.05
N PRO A 4 1.24 -1.77 -14.89
CA PRO A 4 2.63 -2.18 -15.16
C PRO A 4 3.04 -1.95 -16.63
N ALA A 5 2.19 -2.35 -17.58
CA ALA A 5 2.47 -2.18 -19.00
C ALA A 5 2.52 -0.70 -19.41
N LEU A 6 1.70 0.14 -18.77
CA LEU A 6 1.76 1.59 -18.96
C LEU A 6 3.09 2.17 -18.44
N LEU A 7 3.52 1.76 -17.23
CA LEU A 7 4.77 2.22 -16.64
C LEU A 7 6.00 1.80 -17.46
N THR A 8 6.03 0.58 -18.00
CA THR A 8 7.09 0.12 -18.91
C THR A 8 7.20 1.04 -20.13
N ARG A 9 6.07 1.28 -20.81
CA ARG A 9 6.02 2.14 -22.00
C ARG A 9 6.40 3.60 -21.70
N LEU A 10 6.04 4.12 -20.53
CA LEU A 10 6.44 5.46 -20.10
C LEU A 10 7.94 5.50 -19.77
N GLY A 11 8.48 4.45 -19.17
CA GLY A 11 9.91 4.28 -18.92
C GLY A 11 10.74 4.26 -20.20
N GLU A 12 10.28 3.55 -21.23
CA GLU A 12 10.89 3.54 -22.58
C GLU A 12 10.95 4.94 -23.22
N LYS A 13 10.00 5.81 -22.87
CA LYS A 13 9.98 7.22 -23.28
C LYS A 13 10.81 8.15 -22.38
N GLY A 14 11.55 7.60 -21.42
CA GLY A 14 12.40 8.34 -20.49
C GLY A 14 11.68 8.93 -19.27
N CYS A 15 10.40 8.63 -19.05
CA CYS A 15 9.67 9.11 -17.89
C CYS A 15 10.13 8.37 -16.62
N ARG A 16 10.71 9.09 -15.65
CA ARG A 16 11.18 8.53 -14.37
C ARG A 16 10.20 8.66 -13.22
N ARG A 17 9.27 9.61 -13.32
CA ARG A 17 8.24 9.90 -12.31
C ARG A 17 6.92 10.12 -13.02
N VAL A 18 5.87 9.49 -12.52
CA VAL A 18 4.52 9.60 -13.06
C VAL A 18 3.62 10.10 -11.93
N TYR A 19 2.90 11.19 -12.20
CA TYR A 19 1.82 11.63 -11.32
C TYR A 19 0.55 10.90 -11.74
N VAL A 20 -0.08 10.23 -10.77
CA VAL A 20 -1.31 9.47 -11.00
C VAL A 20 -2.43 10.19 -10.28
N ASP A 21 -3.49 10.51 -11.03
CA ASP A 21 -4.65 11.21 -10.51
C ASP A 21 -5.95 10.49 -10.90
N GLY A 22 -7.00 10.76 -10.13
CA GLY A 22 -8.31 10.14 -10.24
C GLY A 22 -8.46 8.90 -9.36
N GLU A 23 -9.61 8.79 -8.68
CA GLU A 23 -9.93 7.75 -7.69
C GLU A 23 -9.60 6.33 -8.18
N ARG A 24 -10.09 5.97 -9.38
CA ARG A 24 -10.04 4.62 -9.93
C ARG A 24 -8.67 4.32 -10.51
N THR A 25 -7.97 5.36 -10.97
CA THR A 25 -6.59 5.25 -11.40
C THR A 25 -5.71 4.98 -10.20
N ILE A 26 -5.83 5.77 -9.12
CA ILE A 26 -5.05 5.60 -7.89
C ILE A 26 -5.21 4.19 -7.34
N GLN A 27 -6.43 3.66 -7.26
CA GLN A 27 -6.69 2.28 -6.80
C GLN A 27 -5.91 1.22 -7.59
N ARG A 28 -5.83 1.37 -8.92
CA ARG A 28 -5.08 0.45 -9.78
C ARG A 28 -3.56 0.55 -9.56
N PHE A 29 -3.08 1.68 -9.05
CA PHE A 29 -1.67 1.94 -8.79
C PHE A 29 -1.25 1.75 -7.31
N LEU A 30 -2.12 1.24 -6.43
CA LEU A 30 -1.85 0.99 -5.00
C LEU A 30 -0.79 -0.09 -4.71
N ARG A 31 -0.08 -0.59 -5.71
CA ARG A 31 1.13 -1.42 -5.50
C ARG A 31 2.39 -0.57 -5.28
N ALA A 32 2.27 0.76 -5.36
CA ALA A 32 3.37 1.70 -5.20
C ALA A 32 3.49 2.28 -3.77
N ASP A 33 4.60 3.00 -3.53
CA ASP A 33 4.77 3.85 -2.36
C ASP A 33 3.81 5.05 -2.44
N LEU A 34 3.36 5.51 -1.27
CA LEU A 34 2.38 6.59 -1.17
C LEU A 34 2.97 7.82 -0.50
N ILE A 35 2.63 8.98 -1.05
CA ILE A 35 2.81 10.28 -0.40
C ILE A 35 1.42 10.88 -0.28
N MET A 36 0.94 11.09 0.94
CA MET A 36 -0.39 11.63 1.21
C MET A 36 -0.27 13.03 1.78
N THR A 37 -1.02 13.97 1.21
CA THR A 37 -1.14 15.33 1.72
C THR A 37 -2.55 15.55 2.24
N ILE A 38 -2.67 15.91 3.52
CA ILE A 38 -3.96 16.13 4.19
C ILE A 38 -4.11 17.62 4.49
N LEU A 39 -5.23 18.18 4.04
CA LEU A 39 -5.66 19.52 4.41
C LEU A 39 -6.50 19.44 5.70
N PRO A 40 -6.37 20.40 6.64
CA PRO A 40 -7.16 20.43 7.87
C PRO A 40 -8.56 20.99 7.60
N LEU A 41 -9.30 20.35 6.69
CA LEU A 41 -10.63 20.77 6.27
C LEU A 41 -11.58 19.57 6.26
N LEU A 42 -12.72 19.71 6.93
CA LEU A 42 -13.82 18.77 6.82
C LEU A 42 -14.71 19.18 5.66
N ILE A 43 -14.83 18.31 4.66
CA ILE A 43 -15.78 18.47 3.57
C ILE A 43 -17.00 17.59 3.90
N GLY A 44 -18.18 18.19 4.00
CA GLY A 44 -19.39 17.49 4.47
C GLY A 44 -19.79 16.32 3.57
N GLU A 45 -19.59 16.46 2.26
CA GLU A 45 -19.78 15.42 1.26
C GLU A 45 -18.72 15.57 0.16
N GLY A 46 -18.29 14.46 -0.44
CA GLY A 46 -17.29 14.48 -1.51
C GLY A 46 -16.99 13.10 -2.05
N ILE A 47 -16.12 13.06 -3.06
CA ILE A 47 -15.67 11.82 -3.68
C ILE A 47 -14.54 11.21 -2.81
N PRO A 48 -14.70 9.99 -2.29
CA PRO A 48 -13.66 9.38 -1.47
C PRO A 48 -12.41 9.07 -2.31
N LEU A 49 -11.23 9.36 -1.75
CA LEU A 49 -9.96 9.08 -2.41
C LEU A 49 -9.80 7.59 -2.78
N LEU A 50 -10.29 6.71 -1.92
CA LEU A 50 -10.24 5.26 -2.07
C LEU A 50 -11.66 4.69 -1.92
N GLY A 51 -12.04 3.83 -2.87
CA GLY A 51 -13.20 2.97 -2.78
C GLY A 51 -12.84 1.60 -2.20
N THR A 52 -13.68 0.60 -2.47
CA THR A 52 -13.45 -0.78 -2.02
C THR A 52 -12.17 -1.37 -2.61
N LEU A 53 -11.35 -1.99 -1.76
CA LEU A 53 -10.17 -2.75 -2.17
C LEU A 53 -10.48 -4.25 -2.13
N SER A 54 -9.88 -5.02 -3.03
CA SER A 54 -10.06 -6.48 -3.06
C SER A 54 -9.41 -7.16 -1.86
N ASP A 55 -8.28 -6.62 -1.41
CA ASP A 55 -7.43 -7.22 -0.39
C ASP A 55 -6.80 -6.14 0.50
N ASP A 56 -6.54 -6.51 1.76
CA ASP A 56 -5.81 -5.66 2.68
C ASP A 56 -4.37 -5.47 2.21
N SER A 57 -3.91 -4.22 2.23
CA SER A 57 -2.55 -3.84 1.86
C SER A 57 -1.93 -2.99 2.96
N LYS A 58 -0.63 -3.18 3.19
CA LYS A 58 0.09 -2.50 4.28
C LYS A 58 1.17 -1.57 3.76
N TRP A 59 1.21 -0.39 4.34
CA TRP A 59 2.32 0.54 4.18
C TRP A 59 2.93 0.84 5.55
N LYS A 60 4.22 1.19 5.56
CA LYS A 60 4.91 1.64 6.76
C LYS A 60 4.97 3.15 6.73
N HIS A 61 4.56 3.81 7.81
CA HIS A 61 4.82 5.24 7.95
C HIS A 61 6.31 5.48 8.18
N VAL A 62 6.89 6.43 7.44
CA VAL A 62 8.32 6.78 7.58
C VAL A 62 8.51 8.22 8.02
N SER A 63 7.70 9.14 7.53
CA SER A 63 7.83 10.55 7.90
C SER A 63 6.51 11.29 7.75
N THR A 64 6.34 12.34 8.55
CA THR A 64 5.31 13.36 8.39
C THR A 64 5.94 14.73 8.54
N LYS A 65 5.65 15.62 7.61
CA LYS A 65 6.01 17.04 7.65
C LYS A 65 4.75 17.87 7.81
N ALA A 66 4.71 18.69 8.85
CA ALA A 66 3.70 19.73 9.01
C ALA A 66 4.19 21.04 8.38
N PHE A 67 3.31 21.73 7.68
CA PHE A 67 3.56 23.04 7.11
C PHE A 67 2.88 24.13 7.95
N ARG A 68 3.38 25.36 7.90
CA ARG A 68 2.78 26.51 8.62
C ARG A 68 1.31 26.77 8.24
N SER A 69 0.88 26.32 7.06
CA SER A 69 -0.51 26.37 6.60
C SER A 69 -1.45 25.40 7.31
N GLY A 70 -0.95 24.53 8.19
CA GLY A 70 -1.72 23.45 8.83
C GLY A 70 -1.85 22.19 7.96
N VAL A 71 -1.37 22.22 6.72
CA VAL A 71 -1.29 21.04 5.85
C VAL A 71 -0.24 20.07 6.41
N THR A 72 -0.51 18.78 6.31
CA THR A 72 0.47 17.73 6.60
C THR A 72 0.76 16.89 5.37
N GLN A 73 2.00 16.46 5.21
CA GLN A 73 2.39 15.50 4.18
C GLN A 73 3.12 14.33 4.83
N SER A 74 2.65 13.12 4.54
CA SER A 74 3.17 11.89 5.10
C SER A 74 3.66 10.95 4.00
N THR A 75 4.80 10.30 4.23
CA THR A 75 5.39 9.32 3.31
C THR A 75 5.22 7.92 3.86
N TYR A 76 4.69 7.03 3.01
CA TYR A 76 4.35 5.67 3.32
C TYR A 76 4.89 4.72 2.23
N PRO A 77 6.09 4.13 2.37
CA PRO A 77 6.52 3.04 1.51
C PRO A 77 5.66 1.78 1.67
N ARG A 78 5.47 1.05 0.57
CA ARG A 78 4.70 -0.21 0.57
C ARG A 78 5.47 -1.28 1.34
N ASP A 79 4.80 -1.91 2.31
CA ASP A 79 5.36 -3.05 3.03
C ASP A 79 5.28 -4.32 2.18
N ARG A 80 6.36 -4.62 1.46
CA ARG A 80 6.46 -5.82 0.60
C ARG A 80 6.61 -7.11 1.39
N SER A 81 6.92 -7.02 2.69
CA SER A 81 6.98 -8.20 3.59
C SER A 81 5.59 -8.61 4.11
N TRP A 82 4.56 -7.78 3.88
CA TRP A 82 3.20 -8.10 4.29
C TRP A 82 2.58 -9.12 3.33
N PRO A 83 2.10 -10.28 3.83
CA PRO A 83 1.51 -11.30 2.97
C PRO A 83 0.20 -10.79 2.34
N CYS A 84 0.06 -10.94 1.03
CA CYS A 84 -1.16 -10.56 0.30
C CYS A 84 -2.40 -11.39 0.68
N SER A 85 -2.24 -12.49 1.41
CA SER A 85 -3.31 -13.40 1.81
C SER A 85 -3.76 -13.21 3.27
N PHE A 86 -3.38 -12.11 3.93
CA PHE A 86 -3.82 -11.85 5.30
C PHE A 86 -5.22 -11.22 5.29
N SER A 87 -6.24 -12.06 5.13
CA SER A 87 -7.61 -11.67 5.48
C SER A 87 -7.65 -11.52 7.00
N PHE A 88 -7.76 -10.28 7.49
CA PHE A 88 -7.93 -10.04 8.92
C PHE A 88 -9.17 -10.79 9.42
N VAL A 89 -8.95 -11.81 10.26
CA VAL A 89 -10.00 -12.58 10.93
C VAL A 89 -10.82 -11.62 11.77
N THR A 90 -12.05 -11.34 11.36
CA THR A 90 -13.21 -11.19 12.26
C THR A 90 -14.52 -11.27 11.48
N ARG A 91 -15.04 -12.49 11.30
CA ARG A 91 -16.45 -12.81 11.59
C ARG A 91 -16.47 -14.19 12.24
N HIS A 92 -17.16 -14.30 13.37
CA HIS A 92 -17.29 -15.49 14.21
C HIS A 92 -17.20 -16.84 13.47
N SER A 93 -16.19 -17.65 13.81
CA SER A 93 -16.23 -19.11 13.65
C SER A 93 -15.20 -19.73 14.60
N PRO A 94 -15.60 -20.60 15.54
CA PRO A 94 -14.66 -21.45 16.26
C PRO A 94 -14.20 -22.55 15.30
N LEU A 95 -12.97 -23.05 15.49
CA LEU A 95 -12.31 -24.12 14.71
C LEU A 95 -11.50 -23.60 13.51
N CYS A 96 -10.29 -23.12 13.80
CA CYS A 96 -9.18 -23.34 12.89
C CYS A 96 -8.03 -23.96 13.70
N SER A 97 -8.14 -25.26 13.92
CA SER A 97 -7.07 -26.15 14.36
C SER A 97 -6.20 -26.50 13.15
N ASN A 98 -4.97 -26.01 13.11
CA ASN A 98 -3.76 -26.83 13.00
C ASN A 98 -2.58 -25.97 12.55
N GLN A 99 -1.83 -25.61 13.58
CA GLN A 99 -0.46 -25.14 13.56
C GLN A 99 0.43 -26.22 12.92
N THR A 100 0.86 -26.03 11.67
CA THR A 100 2.03 -26.76 11.14
C THR A 100 3.20 -25.80 11.08
N ARG A 101 3.96 -25.82 12.18
CA ARG A 101 5.28 -25.19 12.31
C ARG A 101 6.23 -25.96 11.39
N SER A 102 6.45 -25.46 10.17
CA SER A 102 7.54 -25.94 9.31
C SER A 102 8.64 -24.90 9.30
N THR A 103 9.59 -25.05 10.21
CA THR A 103 10.92 -24.44 10.11
C THR A 103 11.90 -25.58 9.87
N LEU A 104 12.11 -25.91 8.59
CA LEU A 104 13.35 -26.52 8.12
C LEU A 104 14.45 -25.48 8.30
N ASN A 105 15.37 -25.75 9.22
CA ASN A 105 16.56 -24.95 9.46
C ASN A 105 17.68 -25.57 8.63
N PRO A 106 18.24 -24.92 7.58
CA PRO A 106 19.46 -25.40 6.97
C PRO A 106 20.67 -24.98 7.81
N ALA A 107 21.56 -25.95 8.02
CA ALA A 107 22.79 -25.89 8.78
C ALA A 107 23.69 -24.68 8.44
N ALA A 108 24.25 -24.04 9.47
CA ALA A 108 25.47 -23.26 9.35
C ALA A 108 26.67 -24.23 9.37
N PRO A 109 27.67 -24.09 8.47
CA PRO A 109 28.92 -24.82 8.60
C PRO A 109 29.84 -24.17 9.64
N ASN A 110 30.57 -25.02 10.36
CA ASN A 110 31.61 -24.68 11.31
C ASN A 110 32.79 -23.96 10.62
N ASP A 111 33.26 -22.86 11.23
CA ASP A 111 34.61 -22.72 11.82
C ASP A 111 34.77 -21.30 12.42
#